data_AF-A0A4Q7Z6L7-F1
#
_entry.id   AF-A0A4Q7Z6L7-F1
#
_cell.length_a   1.000
_cell.length_b   1.000
_cell.length_c   1.000
_cell.angle_alpha   90.00
_cell.angle_beta   90.00
_cell.angle_gamma   90.00
#
_symmetry.space_group_name_H-M   'P 1'
#
loop_
_entity.id
_entity.type
_entity.pdbx_description
1 polymer ?
#
loop_
_entity_poly.entity_id
_entity_poly.type
_entity_poly.pdbx_seq_one_letter_code
_entity_poly.pdbx_strand_id
1 'polypeptide(L)' 'MIGWLHEAGFTVDEHRTLTSAESPLGGILLAHHQPGTR' A
#
# COMPACT_ATOMS: atom_id res chain seq x y z
N MET A 1 -3.74 0.22 -8.50
CA MET A 1 -3.11 -0.93 -7.81
C MET A 1 -3.51 -1.05 -6.34
N ILE A 2 -3.68 0.06 -5.60
CA ILE A 2 -4.00 0.01 -4.15
C ILE A 2 -5.50 0.08 -3.79
N GLY A 3 -6.40 0.16 -4.79
CA GLY A 3 -7.85 0.31 -4.54
C GLY A 3 -8.48 -0.82 -3.73
N TRP A 4 -7.97 -2.05 -3.89
CA TRP A 4 -8.45 -3.21 -3.13
C TRP A 4 -8.15 -3.12 -1.61
N LEU A 5 -7.11 -2.37 -1.20
CA LEU A 5 -6.83 -2.12 0.21
C LEU A 5 -7.89 -1.18 0.81
N HIS A 6 -8.32 -0.18 0.05
CA HIS A 6 -9.39 0.74 0.47
C HIS A 6 -10.73 0.01 0.59
N GLU A 7 -11.05 -0.86 -0.37
CA GLU A 7 -12.24 -1.73 -0.30
C GLU A 7 -12.20 -2.67 0.91
N ALA A 8 -11.00 -3.09 1.34
CA ALA A 8 -10.77 -3.90 2.53
C ALA A 8 -10.74 -3.09 3.85
N GLY A 9 -10.99 -1.77 3.82
CA GLY A 9 -11.02 -0.92 5.01
C GLY A 9 -9.65 -0.44 5.50
N PHE A 10 -8.63 -0.48 4.63
CA PHE A 10 -7.30 0.05 4.91
C PHE A 10 -7.06 1.35 4.16
N THR A 11 -6.45 2.32 4.84
CA THR A 11 -5.90 3.52 4.22
C THR A 11 -4.38 3.37 4.10
N VAL A 12 -3.85 3.66 2.91
CA VAL A 12 -2.42 3.62 2.63
C VAL A 12 -1.79 4.93 3.06
N ASP A 13 -0.86 4.87 4.01
CA ASP A 13 -0.13 6.03 4.53
C ASP A 13 1.10 6.32 3.68
N GLU A 14 1.85 5.28 3.33
CA GLU A 14 3.05 5.40 2.51
C GLU A 14 3.13 4.31 1.45
N HIS A 15 3.69 4.69 0.30
CA HIS A 15 4.04 3.78 -0.77
C HIS A 15 5.45 4.08 -1.24
N ARG A 16 6.35 3.12 -1.09
CA ARG A 16 7.71 3.20 -1.58
C ARG A 16 7.97 2.14 -2.64
N THR A 17 8.21 2.57 -3.87
CA THR A 17 8.72 1.70 -4.92
C THR A 17 10.20 1.38 -4.66
N LEU A 18 10.54 0.10 -4.75
CA LEU A 18 11.91 -0.38 -4.62
C LEU A 18 12.49 -0.63 -6.01
N THR A 19 13.54 0.10 -6.32
CA THR A 19 14.35 -0.09 -7.53
C THR A 19 15.71 -0.61 -7.13
N SER A 20 16.18 -1.70 -7.73
CA SER A 20 17.61 -2.01 -7.74
C SER A 20 18.21 -1.60 -9.08
N ALA A 21 19.55 -1.51 -9.13
CA ALA A 21 20.26 -1.27 -10.39
C ALA A 21 20.03 -2.38 -11.42
N GLU A 22 19.64 -3.57 -10.98
CA GLU A 22 19.51 -4.76 -11.83
C GLU A 22 18.06 -5.14 -12.13
N SER A 23 17.07 -4.68 -11.35
CA SER A 23 15.65 -4.99 -11.58
C SER A 23 14.68 -4.10 -10.76
N PRO A 24 13.47 -3.79 -11.26
CA PRO A 24 12.38 -3.30 -10.43
C PRO A 24 11.93 -4.40 -9.45
N LEU A 25 12.21 -4.20 -8.16
CA LEU A 25 11.96 -5.19 -7.11
C LEU A 25 10.50 -5.18 -6.61
N GLY A 26 9.72 -4.17 -7.00
CA GLY A 26 8.32 -3.99 -6.57
C GLY A 26 8.18 -2.78 -5.64
N GLY A 27 7.39 -2.90 -4.59
CA GLY A 27 7.17 -1.80 -3.64
C GLY A 27 6.70 -2.27 -2.27
N ILE A 28 6.94 -1.44 -1.27
CA ILE A 28 6.44 -1.60 0.10
C ILE A 28 5.31 -0.59 0.30
N LEU A 29 4.20 -1.07 0.88
CA LEU A 29 3.06 -0.25 1.28
C LEU A 29 2.96 -0.29 2.80
N LEU A 30 2.85 0.87 3.43
CA LEU A 30 2.42 1.01 4.81
C LEU A 30 0.96 1.43 4.80
N ALA A 31 0.10 0.67 5.47
CA ALA A 31 -1.31 0.97 5.57
C ALA A 31 -1.79 0.67 6.99
N HIS A 32 -2.74 1.48 7.46
CA HIS A 32 -3.45 1.23 8.71
C HIS A 32 -4.89 0.82 8.42
N HIS A 33 -5.41 -0.07 9.26
CA HIS A 33 -6.82 -0.40 9.23
C HIS A 33 -7.61 0.77 9.82
N GLN A 34 -8.71 1.17 9.18
CA GLN A 34 -9.68 2.09 9.76
C GLN A 34 -10.82 1.28 10.38
N PRO A 35 -10.77 0.97 11.69
CA PRO A 35 -11.91 0.40 12.39
C PRO A 35 -13.01 1.47 12.49
N GLY A 36 -13.91 1.50 11.53
CA GLY A 36 -15.14 2.29 11.58
C GLY A 36 -15.23 3.40 10.53
N THR A 37 -15.78 3.03 9.37
CA THR A 37 -16.70 3.91 8.64
C THR A 37 -18.00 3.12 8.47
N ARG A 38 -18.77 2.99 9.57
CA ARG A 38 -20.16 2.56 9.54
C ARG A 38 -21.00 3.60 10.27
#